data_AF-A0A3M7GFB6-F1
#
_entry.id   AF-A0A3M7GFB6-F1
#
_cell.length_a   1.000
_cell.length_b   1.000
_cell.length_c   1.000
_cell.angle_alpha   90.00
_cell.angle_beta   90.00
_cell.angle_gamma   90.00
#
_symmetry.space_group_name_H-M   'P 1'
#
loop_
_entity.id
_entity.type
_entity.pdbx_description
1 polymer ?
#
loop_
_entity_poly.entity_id
_entity_poly.type
_entity_poly.pdbx_seq_one_letter_code
_entity_poly.pdbx_strand_id
1 'polypeptide(L)'
;MLRRLLARPQSIPNTIKRPSLPTAGARTLRYQSTQSPPPSRPNQPHALPPQTPETRYQKTLRYLNPTAAPPLLARFPTLHLLTRICTLALAIFTSAHIFMEYFYTFTAAYGISMLPTIASNGDWLLISKYYRRGREVHVGDVVSYKLPLKPGEYGVKRVVGLSGDFVEVREAVADEGQDGRKVMGSRPRCLQVPQGHCWLAGDNLTWSRDSRIFGPLPLALVTGKVIAKCSWSSWMPEWGRVEHGLKPAEEIDWEVD
;
A
#
# COMPACT_ATOMS: atom_id res chain seq x y z
N MET A 1 41.96 23.49 -16.24
CA MET A 1 42.92 22.88 -15.29
C MET A 1 42.50 21.45 -15.00
N LEU A 2 43.49 20.55 -14.86
CA LEU A 2 43.49 19.17 -14.36
C LEU A 2 42.48 18.10 -14.89
N ARG A 3 43.07 16.91 -15.07
CA ARG A 3 42.54 15.59 -15.49
C ARG A 3 42.78 14.59 -14.33
N ARG A 4 42.32 13.32 -14.48
CA ARG A 4 42.80 12.08 -13.80
C ARG A 4 42.41 11.91 -12.30
N LEU A 5 42.15 10.73 -11.71
CA LEU A 5 42.06 9.29 -12.10
C LEU A 5 40.81 8.67 -11.41
N LEU A 6 40.02 7.70 -11.92
CA LEU A 6 40.26 6.28 -12.30
C LEU A 6 40.81 5.35 -11.19
N ALA A 7 39.96 4.47 -10.63
CA ALA A 7 40.08 2.98 -10.73
C ALA A 7 39.03 2.23 -9.87
N ARG A 8 38.56 1.06 -10.34
CA ARG A 8 37.78 0.06 -9.56
C ARG A 8 38.72 -1.01 -8.98
N PRO A 9 38.44 -1.58 -7.78
CA PRO A 9 39.11 -2.81 -7.34
C PRO A 9 38.50 -4.05 -8.02
N GLN A 10 39.34 -5.05 -8.32
CA GLN A 10 38.92 -6.38 -8.79
C GLN A 10 39.10 -7.45 -7.71
N SER A 11 38.39 -8.57 -7.89
CA SER A 11 38.38 -9.76 -7.05
C SER A 11 39.67 -10.60 -7.13
N ILE A 12 40.07 -11.22 -6.02
CA ILE A 12 41.20 -12.16 -5.95
C ILE A 12 40.67 -13.58 -5.68
N PRO A 13 41.00 -14.59 -6.51
CA PRO A 13 40.68 -15.99 -6.24
C PRO A 13 41.80 -16.71 -5.50
N ASN A 14 41.49 -17.42 -4.40
CA ASN A 14 42.44 -18.27 -3.69
C ASN A 14 42.28 -19.74 -4.10
N THR A 15 43.13 -20.19 -5.03
CA THR A 15 43.32 -21.61 -5.37
C THR A 15 44.75 -22.02 -5.03
N ILE A 16 44.92 -22.91 -4.06
CA ILE A 16 46.22 -23.50 -3.72
C ILE A 16 46.18 -24.99 -4.06
N LYS A 17 46.93 -25.39 -5.10
CA LYS A 17 47.32 -26.79 -5.35
C LYS A 17 48.63 -27.10 -4.60
N ARG A 18 48.79 -28.32 -4.12
CA ARG A 18 50.11 -28.89 -3.73
C ARG A 18 50.26 -30.32 -4.27
N PRO A 19 51.51 -30.83 -4.46
CA PRO A 19 51.81 -31.90 -5.42
C PRO A 19 51.86 -33.32 -4.79
N SER A 20 52.20 -34.29 -5.64
CA SER A 20 52.08 -35.74 -5.46
C SER A 20 53.41 -36.49 -5.19
N LEU A 21 53.28 -37.83 -5.01
CA LEU A 21 54.30 -38.92 -5.12
C LEU A 21 55.08 -39.33 -3.83
N PRO A 22 55.59 -40.59 -3.71
CA PRO A 22 55.17 -41.84 -4.38
C PRO A 22 55.03 -43.08 -3.44
N THR A 23 54.61 -44.19 -4.07
CA THR A 23 54.40 -45.55 -3.55
C THR A 23 55.64 -46.25 -2.98
N ALA A 24 55.45 -47.10 -1.97
CA ALA A 24 56.24 -48.32 -1.75
C ALA A 24 55.35 -49.43 -1.16
N GLY A 25 55.31 -50.60 -1.81
CA GLY A 25 54.53 -51.76 -1.35
C GLY A 25 55.42 -52.89 -0.84
N ALA A 26 54.94 -53.64 0.14
CA ALA A 26 55.55 -54.88 0.60
C ALA A 26 54.66 -56.08 0.24
N ARG A 27 55.22 -57.04 -0.50
CA ARG A 27 54.54 -58.26 -0.96
C ARG A 27 55.01 -59.47 -0.15
N THR A 28 54.23 -60.55 -0.32
CA THR A 28 54.53 -61.97 -0.03
C THR A 28 54.52 -62.34 1.47
N LEU A 29 54.11 -63.53 1.90
CA LEU A 29 53.62 -64.74 1.19
C LEU A 29 52.13 -65.03 1.47
N ARG A 30 51.53 -65.99 0.75
CA ARG A 30 50.26 -66.66 1.13
C ARG A 30 50.48 -68.16 1.02
N TYR A 31 50.65 -68.86 2.15
CA TYR A 31 50.78 -70.31 2.17
C TYR A 31 49.38 -70.94 2.21
N GLN A 32 48.99 -71.67 1.16
CA GLN A 32 47.76 -72.46 1.19
C GLN A 32 48.05 -73.80 1.86
N SER A 33 47.49 -74.01 3.05
CA SER A 33 47.37 -75.35 3.63
C SER A 33 45.93 -75.82 3.46
N THR A 34 45.77 -76.90 2.70
CA THR A 34 44.49 -77.58 2.48
C THR A 34 44.25 -78.58 3.62
N GLN A 35 43.40 -78.24 4.58
CA GLN A 35 42.78 -79.22 5.49
C GLN A 35 41.28 -78.96 5.63
N SER A 36 40.52 -80.05 5.53
CA SER A 36 39.06 -80.11 5.67
C SER A 36 38.62 -79.94 7.13
N PRO A 37 37.35 -79.55 7.39
CA PRO A 37 36.91 -79.14 8.72
C PRO A 37 36.66 -80.33 9.66
N PRO A 38 37.03 -80.24 10.96
CA PRO A 38 36.54 -81.16 11.97
C PRO A 38 35.07 -80.86 12.35
N PRO A 39 34.30 -81.88 12.78
CA PRO A 39 32.86 -81.75 13.03
C PRO A 39 32.49 -80.94 14.27
N SER A 40 31.21 -80.55 14.31
CA SER A 40 30.59 -79.67 15.32
C SER A 40 30.61 -80.22 16.74
N ARG A 41 30.92 -79.36 17.72
CA ARG A 41 30.69 -79.61 19.15
C ARG A 41 29.31 -79.09 19.58
N PRO A 42 28.61 -79.72 20.54
CA PRO A 42 27.23 -79.37 20.87
C PRO A 42 27.08 -78.03 21.61
N ASN A 43 25.91 -77.43 21.44
CA ASN A 43 25.42 -76.19 22.07
C ASN A 43 25.96 -75.91 23.48
N GLN A 44 26.69 -74.80 23.64
CA GLN A 44 26.68 -74.03 24.90
C GLN A 44 25.53 -73.00 24.84
N PRO A 45 24.74 -72.84 25.91
CA PRO A 45 23.74 -71.78 25.96
C PRO A 45 24.42 -70.39 25.97
N HIS A 46 23.77 -69.41 25.35
CA HIS A 46 24.29 -68.04 25.22
C HIS A 46 24.74 -67.44 26.55
N ALA A 47 26.05 -67.27 26.73
CA ALA A 47 26.58 -66.33 27.70
C ALA A 47 26.31 -64.90 27.18
N LEU A 48 25.48 -64.15 27.91
CA LEU A 48 25.32 -62.71 27.67
C LEU A 48 26.67 -62.00 27.85
N PRO A 49 27.04 -61.03 27.01
CA PRO A 49 28.26 -60.27 27.19
C PRO A 49 28.23 -59.52 28.53
N PRO A 50 29.38 -59.36 29.21
CA PRO A 50 29.43 -58.73 30.51
C PRO A 50 28.96 -57.27 30.43
N GLN A 51 27.91 -56.95 31.20
CA GLN A 51 27.43 -55.59 31.43
C GLN A 51 28.51 -54.80 32.18
N THR A 52 29.36 -54.06 31.48
CA THR A 52 30.28 -53.12 32.11
C THR A 52 29.49 -51.98 32.75
N PRO A 53 29.65 -51.70 34.04
CA PRO A 53 28.89 -50.65 34.70
C PRO A 53 29.30 -49.28 34.14
N GLU A 54 28.33 -48.53 33.58
CA GLU A 54 28.56 -47.15 33.13
C GLU A 54 29.20 -46.33 34.26
N THR A 55 30.38 -45.76 33.98
CA THR A 55 31.07 -44.93 34.96
C THR A 55 30.27 -43.67 35.26
N ARG A 56 30.33 -43.18 36.51
CA ARG A 56 29.58 -41.99 36.96
C ARG A 56 29.74 -40.80 36.01
N TYR A 57 30.94 -40.65 35.42
CA TYR A 57 31.30 -39.63 34.44
C TYR A 57 30.51 -39.72 33.11
N GLN A 58 30.28 -40.93 32.59
CA GLN A 58 29.47 -41.16 31.39
C GLN A 58 28.00 -40.77 31.62
N LYS A 59 27.47 -41.02 32.83
CA LYS A 59 26.15 -40.53 33.23
C LYS A 59 26.09 -39.00 33.28
N THR A 60 27.08 -38.31 33.87
CA THR A 60 27.07 -36.84 33.91
C THR A 60 27.18 -36.21 32.52
N LEU A 61 28.00 -36.78 31.63
CA LEU A 61 28.18 -36.25 30.27
C LEU A 61 26.89 -36.34 29.42
N ARG A 62 25.98 -37.29 29.66
CA ARG A 62 24.65 -37.29 29.01
C ARG A 62 23.79 -36.08 29.41
N TYR A 63 23.86 -35.64 30.67
CA TYR A 63 23.10 -34.47 31.13
C TYR A 63 23.74 -33.14 30.74
N LEU A 64 25.06 -33.12 30.48
CA LEU A 64 25.83 -31.94 30.10
C LEU A 64 25.86 -31.66 28.59
N ASN A 65 25.16 -32.45 27.76
CA ASN A 65 25.04 -32.23 26.33
C ASN A 65 23.65 -31.63 26.00
N PRO A 66 23.48 -30.29 25.94
CA PRO A 66 22.17 -29.64 25.89
C PRO A 66 21.58 -29.59 24.46
N THR A 67 22.12 -30.40 23.55
CA THR A 67 21.84 -30.35 22.10
C THR A 67 20.53 -31.07 21.71
N ALA A 68 19.78 -31.60 22.69
CA ALA A 68 18.66 -32.53 22.46
C ALA A 68 17.28 -32.04 22.96
N ALA A 69 17.13 -30.75 23.27
CA ALA A 69 15.83 -30.12 23.48
C ALA A 69 15.58 -29.07 22.38
N PRO A 70 14.83 -29.39 21.30
CA PRO A 70 14.32 -28.33 20.44
C PRO A 70 13.51 -27.33 21.29
N PRO A 71 13.56 -26.01 20.99
CA PRO A 71 12.74 -25.03 21.71
C PRO A 71 11.28 -25.48 21.65
N LEU A 72 10.48 -25.23 22.69
CA LEU A 72 9.12 -25.81 22.82
C LEU A 72 8.23 -25.58 21.58
N LEU A 73 8.47 -24.50 20.81
CA LEU A 73 7.80 -24.20 19.54
C LEU A 73 8.19 -25.11 18.37
N ALA A 74 9.41 -25.66 18.34
CA ALA A 74 9.85 -26.62 17.33
C ALA A 74 9.30 -28.04 17.58
N ARG A 75 8.60 -28.26 18.70
CA ARG A 75 7.82 -29.48 18.96
C ARG A 75 6.52 -29.56 18.13
N PHE A 76 6.08 -28.43 17.56
CA PHE A 76 4.88 -28.32 16.72
C PHE A 76 5.16 -27.42 15.49
N PRO A 77 5.81 -27.93 14.43
CA PRO A 77 6.23 -27.13 13.27
C PRO A 77 5.05 -26.45 12.55
N THR A 78 3.87 -27.08 12.55
CA THR A 78 2.63 -26.52 12.00
C THR A 78 2.13 -25.32 12.79
N LEU A 79 2.22 -25.32 14.12
CA LEU A 79 1.82 -24.20 14.98
C LEU A 79 2.78 -23.01 14.82
N HIS A 80 4.08 -23.28 14.71
CA HIS A 80 5.09 -22.24 14.44
C HIS A 80 4.96 -21.65 13.02
N LEU A 81 4.55 -22.45 12.03
CA LEU A 81 4.20 -21.94 10.69
C LEU A 81 2.92 -21.10 10.73
N LEU A 82 1.86 -21.59 11.37
CA LEU A 82 0.57 -20.90 11.50
C LEU A 82 0.73 -19.55 12.19
N THR A 83 1.45 -19.51 13.32
CA THR A 83 1.70 -18.25 14.05
C THR A 83 2.45 -17.23 13.20
N ARG A 84 3.46 -17.65 12.42
CA ARG A 84 4.15 -16.76 11.45
C ARG A 84 3.20 -16.24 10.38
N ILE A 85 2.37 -17.09 9.79
CA ILE A 85 1.36 -16.69 8.79
C ILE A 85 0.37 -15.68 9.39
N CYS A 86 -0.16 -15.95 10.59
CA CYS A 86 -1.09 -15.04 11.27
C CYS A 86 -0.44 -13.69 11.61
N THR A 87 0.80 -13.67 12.12
CA THR A 87 1.51 -12.41 12.40
C THR A 87 1.83 -11.62 11.14
N LEU A 88 2.19 -12.29 10.03
CA LEU A 88 2.43 -11.64 8.74
C LEU A 88 1.13 -11.07 8.17
N ALA A 89 0.03 -11.83 8.20
CA ALA A 89 -1.27 -11.38 7.74
C ALA A 89 -1.77 -10.17 8.53
N LEU A 90 -1.62 -10.18 9.86
CA LEU A 90 -1.94 -9.05 10.73
C LEU A 90 -1.07 -7.83 10.39
N ALA A 91 0.24 -8.01 10.23
CA ALA A 91 1.16 -6.93 9.88
C ALA A 91 0.82 -6.31 8.51
N ILE A 92 0.50 -7.13 7.51
CA ILE A 92 0.05 -6.66 6.18
C ILE A 92 -1.27 -5.90 6.31
N PHE A 93 -2.26 -6.44 7.05
CA PHE A 93 -3.55 -5.79 7.24
C PHE A 93 -3.43 -4.43 7.94
N THR A 94 -2.69 -4.35 9.05
CA THR A 94 -2.48 -3.09 9.77
C THR A 94 -1.69 -2.09 8.94
N SER A 95 -0.68 -2.54 8.20
CA SER A 95 0.11 -1.67 7.30
C SER A 95 -0.75 -1.13 6.16
N ALA A 96 -1.57 -1.98 5.53
CA ALA A 96 -2.50 -1.57 4.47
C ALA A 96 -3.59 -0.62 5.01
N HIS A 97 -4.12 -0.86 6.20
CA HIS A 97 -5.09 0.03 6.83
C HIS A 97 -4.49 1.40 7.13
N ILE A 98 -3.29 1.47 7.72
CA ILE A 98 -2.56 2.73 7.93
C ILE A 98 -2.26 3.42 6.59
N PHE A 99 -1.85 2.66 5.56
CA PHE A 99 -1.55 3.23 4.25
C PHE A 99 -2.79 3.89 3.61
N MET A 100 -3.93 3.19 3.60
CA MET A 100 -5.19 3.73 3.09
C MET A 100 -5.77 4.84 3.98
N GLU A 101 -5.52 4.80 5.29
CA GLU A 101 -6.02 5.84 6.19
C GLU A 101 -5.21 7.15 6.13
N TYR A 102 -3.92 7.09 5.81
CA TYR A 102 -3.06 8.29 5.82
C TYR A 102 -2.59 8.78 4.44
N PHE A 103 -2.53 7.94 3.41
CA PHE A 103 -1.92 8.29 2.12
C PHE A 103 -2.93 8.36 0.96
N TYR A 104 -3.77 7.33 0.77
CA TYR A 104 -4.66 7.23 -0.39
C TYR A 104 -6.04 6.69 -0.04
N THR A 105 -7.08 7.30 -0.62
CA THR A 105 -8.43 6.72 -0.65
C THR A 105 -8.79 6.33 -2.07
N PHE A 106 -9.36 5.15 -2.22
CA PHE A 106 -9.95 4.67 -3.46
C PHE A 106 -11.46 4.55 -3.25
N THR A 107 -12.26 5.28 -4.03
CA THR A 107 -13.72 5.38 -3.82
C THR A 107 -14.46 5.50 -5.14
N ALA A 108 -15.63 4.90 -5.25
CA ALA A 108 -16.49 5.07 -6.43
C ALA A 108 -17.10 6.48 -6.45
N ALA A 109 -17.12 7.10 -7.64
CA ALA A 109 -17.82 8.35 -7.88
C ALA A 109 -19.27 8.10 -8.29
N TYR A 110 -20.17 8.95 -7.81
CA TYR A 110 -21.57 8.96 -8.19
C TYR A 110 -22.08 10.40 -8.34
N GLY A 111 -22.86 10.65 -9.39
CA GLY A 111 -23.57 11.90 -9.62
C GLY A 111 -23.01 12.78 -10.75
N ILE A 112 -23.92 13.48 -11.43
CA ILE A 112 -23.68 14.21 -12.68
C ILE A 112 -22.87 15.52 -12.55
N SER A 113 -22.61 15.99 -11.32
CA SER A 113 -22.05 17.32 -11.05
C SER A 113 -20.62 17.59 -11.54
N MET A 114 -19.89 16.55 -11.95
CA MET A 114 -18.51 16.62 -12.44
C MET A 114 -18.36 16.13 -13.89
N LEU A 115 -19.47 15.99 -14.62
CA LEU A 115 -19.42 15.74 -16.06
C LEU A 115 -18.79 16.95 -16.79
N PRO A 116 -18.01 16.74 -17.87
CA PRO A 116 -17.62 15.44 -18.44
C PRO A 116 -16.40 14.78 -17.75
N THR A 117 -15.69 15.49 -16.87
CA THR A 117 -14.43 15.05 -16.23
C THR A 117 -14.57 13.71 -15.48
N ILE A 118 -15.66 13.54 -14.73
CA ILE A 118 -15.99 12.31 -13.99
C ILE A 118 -17.39 11.85 -14.40
N ALA A 119 -17.50 10.59 -14.78
CA ALA A 119 -18.77 9.98 -15.19
C ALA A 119 -19.78 9.94 -14.03
N SER A 120 -21.07 9.88 -14.36
CA SER A 120 -22.17 9.85 -13.38
C SER A 120 -22.19 8.58 -12.52
N ASN A 121 -21.59 7.49 -13.01
CA ASN A 121 -21.34 6.22 -12.35
C ASN A 121 -20.09 5.54 -12.96
N GLY A 122 -19.64 4.43 -12.38
CA GLY A 122 -18.58 3.57 -12.95
C GLY A 122 -17.14 4.07 -12.80
N ASP A 123 -16.91 5.38 -12.68
CA ASP A 123 -15.60 5.95 -12.38
C ASP A 123 -15.23 5.74 -10.91
N TRP A 124 -14.07 5.13 -10.66
CA TRP A 124 -13.41 5.09 -9.35
C TRP A 124 -12.32 6.15 -9.26
N LEU A 125 -12.20 6.82 -8.12
CA LEU A 125 -11.28 7.93 -7.90
C LEU A 125 -10.16 7.52 -6.95
N LEU A 126 -8.92 7.80 -7.36
CA LEU A 126 -7.75 7.75 -6.49
C LEU A 126 -7.49 9.15 -5.92
N ILE A 127 -7.72 9.29 -4.62
CA ILE A 127 -7.58 10.53 -3.86
C ILE A 127 -6.29 10.48 -3.04
N SER A 128 -5.38 11.41 -3.27
CA SER A 128 -4.18 11.58 -2.45
C SER A 128 -4.49 12.43 -1.21
N LYS A 129 -4.38 11.82 -0.03
CA LYS A 129 -4.52 12.46 1.29
C LYS A 129 -3.33 13.38 1.64
N TYR A 130 -2.27 13.42 0.83
CA TYR A 130 -1.18 14.39 0.99
C TYR A 130 -1.70 15.83 0.99
N TYR A 131 -2.65 16.12 0.09
CA TYR A 131 -3.27 17.44 -0.10
C TYR A 131 -4.42 17.75 0.89
N ARG A 132 -4.60 16.90 1.92
CA ARG A 132 -5.66 17.10 2.93
C ARG A 132 -5.47 18.43 3.67
N ARG A 133 -6.59 19.04 4.06
CA ARG A 133 -6.63 20.35 4.74
C ARG A 133 -6.04 21.50 3.92
N GLY A 134 -6.10 21.40 2.58
CA GLY A 134 -5.68 22.47 1.67
C GLY A 134 -4.18 22.56 1.36
N ARG A 135 -3.34 21.61 1.81
CA ARG A 135 -1.91 21.59 1.46
C ARG A 135 -1.74 21.45 -0.05
N GLU A 136 -0.98 22.35 -0.68
CA GLU A 136 -0.65 22.31 -2.13
C GLU A 136 -1.87 22.11 -3.05
N VAL A 137 -3.02 22.62 -2.61
CA VAL A 137 -4.22 22.74 -3.44
C VAL A 137 -4.13 24.07 -4.19
N HIS A 138 -4.26 24.00 -5.51
CA HIS A 138 -4.18 25.13 -6.42
C HIS A 138 -5.54 25.31 -7.13
N VAL A 139 -5.76 26.50 -7.71
CA VAL A 139 -6.91 26.74 -8.59
C VAL A 139 -6.86 25.77 -9.78
N GLY A 140 -8.01 25.22 -10.14
CA GLY A 140 -8.15 24.18 -11.16
C GLY A 140 -7.98 22.74 -10.67
N ASP A 141 -7.60 22.50 -9.41
CA ASP A 141 -7.53 21.15 -8.85
C ASP A 141 -8.92 20.55 -8.59
N VAL A 142 -9.09 19.25 -8.87
CA VAL A 142 -10.25 18.50 -8.41
C VAL A 142 -9.97 17.92 -7.02
N VAL A 143 -10.79 18.28 -6.04
CA VAL A 143 -10.62 17.91 -4.64
C VAL A 143 -11.83 17.15 -4.09
N SER A 144 -11.56 16.21 -3.18
CA SER A 144 -12.59 15.62 -2.33
C SER A 144 -12.68 16.39 -1.01
N TYR A 145 -13.89 16.53 -0.48
CA TYR A 145 -14.16 17.26 0.76
C TYR A 145 -15.35 16.68 1.51
N LYS A 146 -15.44 16.97 2.81
CA LYS A 146 -16.61 16.64 3.65
C LYS A 146 -17.72 17.67 3.46
N LEU A 147 -18.97 17.23 3.27
CA LEU A 147 -20.10 18.16 3.14
C LEU A 147 -20.35 18.88 4.49
N PRO A 148 -20.35 20.23 4.52
CA PRO A 148 -20.57 20.97 5.77
C PRO A 148 -22.00 20.79 6.31
N LEU A 149 -22.98 20.59 5.42
CA LEU A 149 -24.39 20.42 5.77
C LEU A 149 -24.77 18.98 6.13
N LYS A 150 -23.87 18.01 5.91
CA LYS A 150 -24.15 16.58 6.08
C LYS A 150 -22.91 15.80 6.54
N PRO A 151 -22.74 15.60 7.86
CA PRO A 151 -21.65 14.80 8.40
C PRO A 151 -21.62 13.39 7.82
N GLY A 152 -20.44 12.94 7.38
CA GLY A 152 -20.24 11.61 6.80
C GLY A 152 -20.40 11.52 5.27
N GLU A 153 -21.08 12.47 4.64
CA GLU A 153 -21.11 12.56 3.17
C GLU A 153 -19.89 13.32 2.63
N TYR A 154 -19.40 12.89 1.47
CA TYR A 154 -18.26 13.47 0.78
C TYR A 154 -18.66 13.99 -0.60
N GLY A 155 -18.09 15.12 -0.99
CA GLY A 155 -18.25 15.71 -2.31
C GLY A 155 -16.93 15.68 -3.08
N VAL A 156 -17.04 15.75 -4.41
CA VAL A 156 -15.91 16.01 -5.31
C VAL A 156 -16.27 17.21 -6.18
N LYS A 157 -15.41 18.22 -6.21
CA LYS A 157 -15.58 19.49 -6.94
C LYS A 157 -14.22 20.03 -7.38
N ARG A 158 -14.21 20.95 -8.36
CA ARG A 158 -13.04 21.70 -8.78
C ARG A 158 -12.88 22.97 -7.96
N VAL A 159 -11.64 23.31 -7.61
CA VAL A 159 -11.27 24.59 -6.97
C VAL A 159 -11.29 25.68 -8.03
N VAL A 160 -12.13 26.68 -7.85
CA VAL A 160 -12.22 27.86 -8.74
C VAL A 160 -11.51 29.07 -8.13
N GLY A 161 -11.44 29.17 -6.81
CA GLY A 161 -10.69 30.20 -6.10
C GLY A 161 -10.17 29.71 -4.75
N LEU A 162 -9.09 30.33 -4.30
CA LEU A 162 -8.43 30.12 -3.01
C LEU A 162 -8.49 31.40 -2.16
N SER A 163 -7.99 31.31 -0.95
CA SER A 163 -7.98 32.41 0.03
C SER A 163 -7.39 33.71 -0.54
N GLY A 164 -8.20 34.77 -0.60
CA GLY A 164 -7.82 36.07 -1.16
C GLY A 164 -8.25 36.29 -2.62
N ASP A 165 -8.58 35.24 -3.37
CA ASP A 165 -9.08 35.34 -4.74
C ASP A 165 -10.48 35.98 -4.77
N PHE A 166 -10.83 36.53 -5.93
CA PHE A 166 -12.13 37.14 -6.18
C PHE A 166 -12.94 36.27 -7.13
N VAL A 167 -14.16 35.90 -6.72
CA VAL A 167 -15.10 35.08 -7.51
C VAL A 167 -16.38 35.84 -7.76
N GLU A 168 -16.96 35.70 -8.95
CA GLU A 168 -18.29 36.25 -9.24
C GLU A 168 -19.37 35.33 -8.68
N VAL A 169 -20.30 35.90 -7.93
CA VAL A 169 -21.46 35.23 -7.35
C VAL A 169 -22.71 35.98 -7.76
N ARG A 170 -23.74 35.27 -8.24
CA ARG A 170 -25.04 35.89 -8.54
C ARG A 170 -25.88 35.95 -7.26
N GLU A 171 -26.11 37.16 -6.78
CA GLU A 171 -26.93 37.43 -5.60
C GLU A 171 -28.38 37.69 -6.02
N ALA A 172 -29.34 37.00 -5.39
CA ALA A 172 -30.75 37.23 -5.64
C ALA A 172 -31.17 38.63 -5.16
N VAL A 173 -31.58 39.48 -6.10
CA VAL A 173 -32.20 40.78 -5.78
C VAL A 173 -33.65 40.49 -5.42
N ALA A 174 -34.02 40.75 -4.18
CA ALA A 174 -35.39 40.65 -3.72
C ALA A 174 -35.91 42.04 -3.39
N ASP A 175 -37.15 42.30 -3.81
CA ASP A 175 -37.92 43.45 -3.37
C ASP A 175 -38.74 43.06 -2.15
N GLU A 176 -38.68 43.87 -1.09
CA GLU A 176 -39.44 43.67 0.15
C GLU A 176 -40.61 44.65 0.17
N GLY A 177 -41.57 44.40 -0.73
CA GLY A 177 -42.86 45.09 -0.76
C GLY A 177 -43.81 44.65 0.36
N GLN A 178 -44.94 45.34 0.49
CA GLN A 178 -45.97 45.02 1.51
C GLN A 178 -46.57 43.60 1.36
N ASP A 179 -46.57 43.03 0.15
CA ASP A 179 -47.02 41.66 -0.12
C ASP A 179 -45.95 40.58 0.15
N GLY A 180 -44.80 40.96 0.72
CA GLY A 180 -43.71 40.06 1.08
C GLY A 180 -42.55 40.02 0.09
N ARG A 181 -41.54 39.22 0.43
CA ARG A 181 -40.24 39.18 -0.27
C ARG A 181 -40.35 38.49 -1.64
N LYS A 182 -40.29 39.26 -2.72
CA LYS A 182 -40.36 38.76 -4.10
C LYS A 182 -38.99 38.88 -4.79
N VAL A 183 -38.44 37.76 -5.28
CA VAL A 183 -37.17 37.77 -6.03
C VAL A 183 -37.41 38.39 -7.41
N MET A 184 -36.80 39.55 -7.66
CA MET A 184 -36.88 40.32 -8.90
C MET A 184 -35.83 39.95 -9.94
N GLY A 185 -34.77 39.25 -9.53
CA GLY A 185 -33.73 38.76 -10.44
C GLY A 185 -32.47 38.38 -9.68
N SER A 186 -31.34 38.36 -10.39
CA SER A 186 -30.02 38.20 -9.77
C SER A 186 -29.04 39.22 -10.33
N ARG A 187 -28.19 39.77 -9.46
CA ARG A 187 -27.10 40.68 -9.84
C ARG A 187 -25.74 40.00 -9.66
N PRO A 188 -24.76 40.23 -10.54
CA PRO A 188 -23.40 39.79 -10.28
C PRO A 188 -22.82 40.59 -9.10
N ARG A 189 -22.18 39.89 -8.18
CA ARG A 189 -21.43 40.46 -7.05
C ARG A 189 -20.08 39.76 -6.96
N CYS A 190 -19.02 40.55 -6.93
CA CYS A 190 -17.69 40.04 -6.66
C CYS A 190 -17.54 39.74 -5.16
N LEU A 191 -17.15 38.51 -4.82
CA LEU A 191 -16.90 38.05 -3.46
C LEU A 191 -15.44 37.64 -3.31
N GLN A 192 -14.75 38.20 -2.32
CA GLN A 192 -13.42 37.72 -1.96
C GLN A 192 -13.54 36.43 -1.14
N VAL A 193 -12.82 35.39 -1.54
CA VAL A 193 -12.77 34.12 -0.81
C VAL A 193 -12.04 34.34 0.53
N PRO A 194 -12.67 34.03 1.68
CA PRO A 194 -12.06 34.27 2.99
C PRO A 194 -10.76 33.49 3.21
N GLN A 195 -9.94 33.98 4.13
CA GLN A 195 -8.71 33.29 4.53
C GLN A 195 -9.02 31.89 5.11
N GLY A 196 -8.20 30.90 4.74
CA GLY A 196 -8.41 29.50 5.10
C GLY A 196 -9.57 28.80 4.37
N HIS A 197 -10.17 29.44 3.36
CA HIS A 197 -11.26 28.89 2.55
C HIS A 197 -10.89 28.75 1.07
N CYS A 198 -11.66 27.95 0.35
CA CYS A 198 -11.68 27.88 -1.11
C CYS A 198 -13.10 28.03 -1.65
N TRP A 199 -13.22 28.41 -2.92
CA TRP A 199 -14.47 28.37 -3.67
C TRP A 199 -14.46 27.14 -4.59
N LEU A 200 -15.50 26.31 -4.47
CA LEU A 200 -15.64 25.08 -5.24
C LEU A 200 -16.78 25.19 -6.25
N ALA A 201 -16.56 24.70 -7.47
CA ALA A 201 -17.60 24.50 -8.47
C ALA A 201 -17.56 23.07 -9.03
N GLY A 202 -18.68 22.58 -9.54
CA GLY A 202 -18.71 21.37 -10.35
C GLY A 202 -18.58 21.72 -11.82
N ASP A 203 -17.91 20.85 -12.59
CA ASP A 203 -17.70 21.06 -14.02
C ASP A 203 -19.04 21.09 -14.79
N ASN A 204 -20.06 20.36 -14.29
CA ASN A 204 -21.44 20.48 -14.75
C ASN A 204 -22.17 21.58 -13.94
N LEU A 205 -22.02 22.83 -14.39
CA LEU A 205 -22.48 24.01 -13.65
C LEU A 205 -23.98 24.04 -13.37
N THR A 206 -24.83 23.54 -14.26
CA THR A 206 -26.30 23.55 -14.10
C THR A 206 -26.78 22.55 -13.05
N TRP A 207 -26.09 21.41 -12.92
CA TRP A 207 -26.47 20.33 -12.00
C TRP A 207 -25.55 20.17 -10.78
N SER A 208 -24.63 21.11 -10.56
CA SER A 208 -23.70 21.08 -9.44
C SER A 208 -24.22 21.82 -8.20
N ARG A 209 -24.33 21.09 -7.09
CA ARG A 209 -24.48 21.66 -5.75
C ARG A 209 -23.10 21.94 -5.16
N ASP A 210 -22.71 23.22 -5.12
CA ASP A 210 -21.36 23.67 -4.78
C ASP A 210 -21.35 25.02 -4.02
N SER A 211 -20.21 25.73 -4.01
CA SER A 211 -20.06 26.99 -3.26
C SER A 211 -21.04 28.09 -3.67
N ARG A 212 -21.65 28.02 -4.87
CA ARG A 212 -22.74 28.93 -5.26
C ARG A 212 -24.00 28.77 -4.39
N ILE A 213 -24.16 27.63 -3.72
CA ILE A 213 -25.30 27.33 -2.83
C ILE A 213 -24.88 27.44 -1.35
N PHE A 214 -23.74 26.88 -0.95
CA PHE A 214 -23.33 26.81 0.46
C PHE A 214 -22.22 27.81 0.86
N GLY A 215 -21.73 28.63 -0.08
CA GLY A 215 -20.65 29.60 0.15
C GLY A 215 -19.24 28.99 0.13
N PRO A 216 -18.23 29.76 0.59
CA PRO A 216 -16.84 29.30 0.64
C PRO A 216 -16.67 28.08 1.55
N LEU A 217 -15.92 27.07 1.10
CA LEU A 217 -15.62 25.89 1.91
C LEU A 217 -14.33 26.10 2.74
N PRO A 218 -14.33 25.85 4.05
CA PRO A 218 -13.10 25.78 4.83
C PRO A 218 -12.13 24.72 4.27
N LEU A 219 -10.88 25.10 4.01
CA LEU A 219 -9.84 24.19 3.51
C LEU A 219 -9.65 22.97 4.42
N ALA A 220 -9.91 23.11 5.73
CA ALA A 220 -9.88 22.02 6.70
C ALA A 220 -10.83 20.84 6.38
N LEU A 221 -11.88 21.06 5.60
CA LEU A 221 -12.82 20.02 5.16
C LEU A 221 -12.33 19.24 3.92
N VAL A 222 -11.29 19.72 3.23
CA VAL A 222 -10.67 19.02 2.09
C VAL A 222 -9.97 17.75 2.57
N THR A 223 -10.38 16.60 2.05
CA THR A 223 -9.85 15.28 2.40
C THR A 223 -8.63 14.89 1.57
N GLY A 224 -8.53 15.42 0.35
CA GLY A 224 -7.41 15.19 -0.56
C GLY A 224 -7.71 15.65 -1.99
N LYS A 225 -6.70 15.50 -2.85
CA LYS A 225 -6.78 15.83 -4.30
C LYS A 225 -7.04 14.56 -5.10
N VAL A 226 -7.96 14.60 -6.06
CA VAL A 226 -8.15 13.52 -7.02
C VAL A 226 -6.99 13.57 -8.01
N ILE A 227 -6.21 12.50 -8.11
CA ILE A 227 -4.99 12.45 -8.94
C ILE A 227 -5.15 11.55 -10.18
N ALA A 228 -6.03 10.55 -10.08
CA ALA A 228 -6.35 9.63 -11.16
C ALA A 228 -7.78 9.12 -11.01
N LYS A 229 -8.37 8.69 -12.12
CA LYS A 229 -9.62 7.95 -12.17
C LYS A 229 -9.44 6.63 -12.90
N CYS A 230 -10.28 5.66 -12.56
CA CYS A 230 -10.28 4.31 -13.09
C CYS A 230 -11.72 3.99 -13.54
N SER A 231 -11.96 3.97 -14.84
CA SER A 231 -13.30 3.71 -15.39
C SER A 231 -13.53 2.22 -15.61
N TRP A 232 -14.71 1.74 -15.22
CA TRP A 232 -15.16 0.36 -15.43
C TRP A 232 -16.23 0.27 -16.54
N SER A 233 -16.00 0.97 -17.65
CA SER A 233 -16.81 0.90 -18.87
C SER A 233 -16.69 -0.42 -19.64
N SER A 234 -15.61 -1.18 -19.39
CA SER A 234 -15.26 -2.42 -20.08
C SER A 234 -14.75 -3.49 -19.11
N TRP A 235 -14.44 -4.68 -19.62
CA TRP A 235 -13.89 -5.80 -18.84
C TRP A 235 -12.48 -5.53 -18.31
N MET A 236 -11.76 -4.54 -18.88
CA MET A 236 -10.52 -3.99 -18.34
C MET A 236 -10.75 -2.61 -17.73
N PRO A 237 -10.16 -2.30 -16.56
CA PRO A 237 -10.21 -0.95 -15.99
C PRO A 237 -9.33 0.02 -16.78
N GLU A 238 -9.91 1.13 -17.25
CA GLU A 238 -9.19 2.20 -17.94
C GLU A 238 -8.73 3.28 -16.96
N TRP A 239 -7.41 3.45 -16.84
CA TRP A 239 -6.81 4.46 -15.96
C TRP A 239 -6.57 5.77 -16.71
N GLY A 240 -7.26 6.83 -16.27
CA GLY A 240 -7.07 8.20 -16.75
C GLY A 240 -6.48 9.09 -15.65
N ARG A 241 -5.58 9.99 -16.02
CA ARG A 241 -5.24 11.12 -15.15
C ARG A 241 -6.41 12.10 -15.13
N VAL A 242 -6.76 12.65 -13.97
CA VAL A 242 -7.76 13.73 -13.92
C VAL A 242 -7.11 15.02 -14.42
N GLU A 243 -7.82 15.75 -15.29
CA GLU A 243 -7.33 17.01 -15.82
C GLU A 243 -7.41 18.11 -14.76
N HIS A 244 -6.26 18.72 -14.47
CA HIS A 244 -6.12 19.87 -13.58
C HIS A 244 -6.07 21.16 -14.39
N GLY A 245 -6.65 22.22 -13.86
CA GLY A 245 -6.80 23.51 -14.54
C GLY A 245 -8.26 23.95 -14.59
N LEU A 246 -8.50 25.19 -15.00
CA LEU A 246 -9.83 25.69 -15.34
C LEU A 246 -10.01 25.60 -16.86
N LYS A 247 -11.18 25.10 -17.28
CA LYS A 247 -11.66 25.24 -18.66
C LYS A 247 -12.68 26.38 -18.70
N PRO A 248 -12.86 27.07 -19.85
CA PRO A 248 -14.05 27.88 -20.06
C PRO A 248 -15.30 27.07 -19.77
N ALA A 249 -16.32 27.70 -19.19
CA ALA A 249 -17.62 27.09 -19.09
C ALA A 249 -18.20 26.97 -20.51
N GLU A 250 -18.46 25.75 -20.96
CA GLU A 250 -19.33 25.53 -22.11
C GLU A 250 -20.76 25.84 -21.66
N GLU A 251 -21.31 26.95 -22.13
CA GLU A 251 -22.76 27.17 -22.10
C GLU A 251 -23.39 26.15 -23.04
N ILE A 252 -23.78 25.00 -22.48
CA ILE A 252 -24.61 24.02 -23.17
C ILE A 252 -26.00 24.62 -23.24
N ASP A 253 -26.24 25.45 -24.26
CA ASP A 253 -27.57 25.85 -24.70
C ASP A 253 -28.33 24.58 -25.05
N TRP A 254 -29.21 24.18 -24.15
CA TRP A 254 -29.96 22.94 -24.23
C TRP A 254 -31.25 23.09 -25.03
N GLU A 255 -31.31 24.02 -26.01
CA GLU A 255 -32.51 24.40 -26.77
C GLU A 255 -33.43 23.19 -26.96
N VAL A 256 -34.55 23.20 -26.22
CA VAL A 256 -35.49 22.09 -26.20
C VAL A 256 -36.41 22.26 -27.39
N ASP A 257 -36.00 21.67 -28.51
CA ASP A 257 -36.88 21.33 -29.64
C ASP A 257 -38.03 20.38 -29.20
#